data_AF-A0A5B8RG44-F1
#
_entry.id   AF-A0A5B8RG44-F1
#
_cell.length_a   1.000
_cell.length_b   1.000
_cell.length_c   1.000
_cell.angle_alpha   90.00
_cell.angle_beta   90.00
_cell.angle_gamma   90.00
#
_symmetry.space_group_name_H-M   'P 1'
#
loop_
_entity.id
_entity.type
_entity.pdbx_description
1 polymer ?
#
loop_
_entity_poly.entity_id
_entity_poly.type
_entity_poly.pdbx_seq_one_letter_code
_entity_poly.pdbx_strand_id
1 'polypeptide(L)'
;MRTYVSWGTAFKAPSFNDLYYPGYFGMYQGNPDLDPEKSQSWELGLKGGHDWRWDVAAFQTHIDDLIALSEDSSTYVNVDEALIRGVEGTVRGSVAGFDTRLTATWMHTEDEDTGNELGRRPSFKSTLSVRRTFGRATLGTSIHYGGERYDSTANTTELDAYTVVDLTAAWRIDEAWTLRGRVTNLFDEDYQTADTYNMPGRAALVSVTWQPGS
;
A
#
# COMPACT_ATOMS: atom_id res chain seq x y z
N MET A 1 25.60 -0.50 11.39
CA MET A 1 24.90 -1.28 10.35
C MET A 1 24.56 -2.65 10.92
N ARG A 2 23.39 -3.21 10.60
CA ARG A 2 22.92 -4.51 11.07
C ARG A 2 22.26 -5.25 9.90
N THR A 3 22.68 -6.48 9.68
CA THR A 3 22.07 -7.43 8.75
C THR A 3 21.09 -8.31 9.50
N TYR A 4 20.06 -8.80 8.82
CA TYR A 4 19.15 -9.80 9.35
C TYR A 4 18.62 -10.68 8.22
N VAL A 5 18.26 -11.91 8.59
CA VAL A 5 17.52 -12.84 7.76
C VAL A 5 16.31 -13.26 8.57
N SER A 6 15.16 -13.38 7.92
CA SER A 6 13.97 -13.95 8.53
C SER A 6 13.31 -14.95 7.60
N TRP A 7 12.70 -15.94 8.22
CA TRP A 7 11.83 -16.92 7.58
C TRP A 7 10.60 -17.07 8.44
N GLY A 8 9.44 -17.19 7.80
CA GLY A 8 8.19 -17.38 8.51
C GLY A 8 7.15 -18.01 7.61
N THR A 9 6.15 -18.62 8.25
CA THR A 9 4.97 -19.15 7.58
C THR A 9 3.72 -18.45 8.09
N ALA A 10 2.70 -18.37 7.25
CA ALA A 10 1.39 -17.87 7.63
C ALA A 10 0.30 -18.69 6.94
N PHE A 11 -0.93 -18.51 7.39
CA PHE A 11 -2.11 -19.05 6.72
C PHE A 11 -3.26 -18.06 6.83
N LYS A 12 -4.19 -18.13 5.88
CA LYS A 12 -5.43 -17.37 5.88
C LYS A 12 -6.58 -18.30 5.52
N ALA A 13 -7.49 -18.50 6.47
CA ALA A 13 -8.72 -19.22 6.19
C ALA A 13 -9.62 -18.41 5.24
N PRO A 14 -10.43 -19.07 4.39
CA PRO A 14 -11.44 -18.39 3.58
C PRO A 14 -12.39 -17.58 4.46
N SER A 15 -12.80 -16.42 3.98
CA SER A 15 -13.80 -15.61 4.65
C SER A 15 -15.19 -16.27 4.54
N PHE A 16 -16.13 -15.90 5.42
CA PHE A 16 -17.51 -16.37 5.30
C PHE A 16 -18.15 -16.00 3.96
N ASN A 17 -17.78 -14.85 3.38
CA ASN A 17 -18.27 -14.45 2.07
C ASN A 17 -17.62 -15.26 0.95
N ASP A 18 -16.32 -15.57 1.07
CA ASP A 18 -15.61 -16.39 0.08
C ASP A 18 -16.30 -17.76 -0.04
N LEU A 19 -16.76 -18.32 1.09
CA LEU A 19 -17.43 -19.61 1.16
C LEU A 19 -18.93 -19.57 0.81
N TYR A 20 -19.64 -18.52 1.25
CA TYR A 20 -21.11 -18.55 1.32
C TYR A 20 -21.82 -17.28 0.83
N TYR A 21 -21.13 -16.35 0.17
CA TYR A 21 -21.81 -15.19 -0.39
C TYR A 21 -22.90 -15.65 -1.39
N PRO A 22 -24.12 -15.10 -1.33
CA PRO A 22 -25.29 -15.68 -1.99
C PRO A 22 -25.45 -15.36 -3.50
N GLY A 23 -24.47 -14.70 -4.13
CA GLY A 23 -24.49 -14.45 -5.58
C GLY A 23 -25.55 -13.46 -6.07
N TYR A 24 -26.08 -12.59 -5.20
CA TYR A 24 -27.14 -11.64 -5.60
C TYR A 24 -26.60 -10.48 -6.45
N PHE A 25 -27.47 -9.92 -7.30
CA PHE A 25 -27.21 -8.72 -8.11
C PHE A 25 -26.02 -8.83 -9.10
N GLY A 26 -25.72 -10.04 -9.58
CA GLY A 26 -24.60 -10.27 -10.51
C GLY A 26 -23.23 -10.19 -9.84
N MET A 27 -23.18 -10.29 -8.52
CA MET A 27 -21.94 -10.46 -7.77
C MET A 27 -21.55 -11.94 -7.69
N TYR A 28 -20.30 -12.22 -7.33
CA TYR A 28 -19.75 -13.57 -7.23
C TYR A 28 -20.58 -14.47 -6.32
N GLN A 29 -20.62 -15.77 -6.60
CA GLN A 29 -21.15 -16.81 -5.72
C GLN A 29 -20.04 -17.33 -4.81
N GLY A 30 -20.34 -17.55 -3.54
CA GLY A 30 -19.39 -18.18 -2.60
C GLY A 30 -19.14 -19.64 -2.95
N ASN A 31 -17.91 -20.10 -2.70
CA ASN A 31 -17.43 -21.46 -2.97
C ASN A 31 -17.08 -22.19 -1.66
N PRO A 32 -17.90 -23.17 -1.22
CA PRO A 32 -17.66 -23.88 0.04
C PRO A 32 -16.47 -24.84 -0.01
N ASP A 33 -15.91 -25.12 -1.19
CA ASP A 33 -14.79 -26.05 -1.40
C ASP A 33 -13.42 -25.36 -1.31
N LEU A 34 -13.37 -24.07 -0.91
CA LEU A 34 -12.11 -23.34 -0.77
C LEU A 34 -11.24 -23.88 0.37
N ASP A 35 -9.98 -24.12 0.05
CA ASP A 35 -8.93 -24.41 1.02
C ASP A 35 -8.32 -23.12 1.61
N PRO A 36 -7.75 -23.18 2.83
CA PRO A 36 -6.99 -22.05 3.38
C PRO A 36 -5.71 -21.77 2.60
N GLU A 37 -5.46 -20.49 2.31
CA GLU A 37 -4.18 -20.01 1.79
C GLU A 37 -3.08 -20.32 2.79
N LYS A 38 -1.93 -20.81 2.31
CA LYS A 38 -0.72 -20.98 3.12
C LYS A 38 0.41 -20.19 2.49
N SER A 39 1.30 -19.62 3.28
CA SER A 39 2.45 -18.91 2.73
C SER A 39 3.73 -19.17 3.48
N GLN A 40 4.83 -19.08 2.74
CA GLN A 40 6.19 -19.14 3.26
C GLN A 40 6.98 -17.95 2.72
N SER A 41 7.56 -17.17 3.62
CA SER A 41 8.30 -15.96 3.27
C SER A 41 9.74 -16.04 3.75
N TRP A 42 10.66 -15.62 2.89
CA TRP A 42 12.06 -15.36 3.21
C TRP A 42 12.35 -13.88 3.02
N GLU A 43 13.11 -13.30 3.94
CA GLU A 43 13.54 -11.91 3.86
C GLU A 43 15.02 -11.78 4.25
N LEU A 44 15.79 -11.07 3.44
CA LEU A 44 17.17 -10.69 3.71
C LEU A 44 17.27 -9.17 3.73
N GLY A 45 17.62 -8.62 4.89
CA GLY A 45 17.59 -7.18 5.12
C GLY A 45 18.86 -6.59 5.70
N LEU A 46 19.06 -5.32 5.39
CA LEU A 46 20.12 -4.46 5.89
C LEU A 46 19.49 -3.19 6.46
N LYS A 47 19.90 -2.83 7.67
CA LYS A 47 19.53 -1.55 8.27
C LYS A 47 20.69 -0.84 8.90
N GLY A 48 20.62 0.48 8.89
CA GLY A 48 21.69 1.30 9.42
C GLY A 48 21.27 2.73 9.57
N GLY A 49 22.19 3.51 10.11
CA GLY A 49 22.04 4.93 10.09
C GLY A 49 22.97 5.66 11.02
N HIS A 50 23.24 6.91 10.65
CA HIS A 50 23.81 7.93 11.49
C HIS A 50 22.88 9.15 11.40
N ASP A 51 23.17 10.08 10.50
CA ASP A 51 22.32 11.26 10.23
C ASP A 51 21.02 10.87 9.49
N TRP A 52 21.13 9.86 8.63
CA TRP A 52 20.01 9.21 7.96
C TRP A 52 19.85 7.80 8.52
N ARG A 53 18.61 7.37 8.71
CA ARG A 53 18.25 6.00 9.04
C ARG A 53 17.64 5.34 7.82
N TRP A 54 18.11 4.14 7.51
CA TRP A 54 17.65 3.37 6.38
C TRP A 54 17.44 1.91 6.76
N ASP A 55 16.50 1.27 6.08
CA ASP A 55 16.19 -0.16 6.13
C ASP A 55 15.86 -0.59 4.71
N VAL A 56 16.48 -1.65 4.22
CA VAL A 56 16.26 -2.19 2.87
C VAL A 56 16.24 -3.71 3.00
N ALA A 57 15.24 -4.34 2.40
CA ALA A 57 15.08 -5.79 2.41
C ALA A 57 14.72 -6.30 1.03
N ALA A 58 15.31 -7.43 0.66
CA ALA A 58 14.82 -8.26 -0.43
C ALA A 58 13.99 -9.38 0.16
N PHE A 59 12.83 -9.66 -0.43
CA PHE A 59 11.91 -10.67 0.06
C PHE A 59 11.40 -11.56 -1.07
N GLN A 60 11.02 -12.77 -0.72
CA GLN A 60 10.31 -13.71 -1.57
C GLN A 60 9.28 -14.46 -0.73
N THR A 61 8.05 -14.52 -1.22
CA THR A 61 6.92 -15.21 -0.60
C THR A 61 6.30 -16.13 -1.63
N HIS A 62 6.17 -17.41 -1.29
CA HIS A 62 5.34 -18.35 -2.02
C HIS A 62 4.03 -18.49 -1.26
N ILE A 63 2.93 -18.53 -1.99
CA ILE A 63 1.59 -18.70 -1.47
C ILE A 63 0.97 -19.90 -2.17
N ASP A 64 0.63 -20.91 -1.40
CA ASP A 64 -0.14 -22.07 -1.83
C ASP A 64 -1.63 -21.78 -1.62
N ASP A 65 -2.48 -22.30 -2.50
CA ASP A 65 -3.94 -22.21 -2.40
C ASP A 65 -4.45 -20.74 -2.35
N LEU A 66 -3.84 -19.80 -3.08
CA LEU A 66 -4.21 -18.37 -3.04
C LEU A 66 -5.68 -18.17 -3.44
N ILE A 67 -6.50 -17.58 -2.57
CA ILE A 67 -7.91 -17.34 -2.88
C ILE A 67 -8.00 -16.10 -3.77
N ALA A 68 -8.36 -16.32 -5.04
CA ALA A 68 -8.54 -15.29 -6.04
C ALA A 68 -9.91 -15.38 -6.69
N LEU A 69 -10.34 -14.27 -7.29
CA LEU A 69 -11.56 -14.26 -8.08
C LEU A 69 -11.30 -15.01 -9.40
N SER A 70 -12.23 -15.86 -9.83
CA SER A 70 -12.16 -16.60 -11.10
C SER A 70 -12.08 -15.64 -12.29
N GLU A 71 -11.59 -16.12 -13.44
CA GLU A 71 -11.42 -15.29 -14.65
C GLU A 71 -12.72 -14.60 -15.10
N ASP A 72 -13.86 -15.30 -14.98
CA ASP A 72 -15.19 -14.78 -15.30
C ASP A 72 -15.83 -13.96 -14.17
N SER A 73 -15.09 -13.74 -13.07
CA SER A 73 -15.51 -13.01 -11.88
C SER A 73 -16.75 -13.58 -11.17
N SER A 74 -17.08 -14.85 -11.42
CA SER A 74 -18.31 -15.47 -10.92
C SER A 74 -18.17 -16.15 -9.56
N THR A 75 -16.95 -16.49 -9.13
CA THR A 75 -16.69 -17.16 -7.85
C THR A 75 -15.26 -16.89 -7.37
N TYR A 76 -14.98 -17.25 -6.11
CA TYR A 76 -13.60 -17.43 -5.65
C TYR A 76 -13.11 -18.85 -5.91
N VAL A 77 -11.82 -18.97 -6.22
CA VAL A 77 -11.09 -20.23 -6.43
C VAL A 77 -9.74 -20.17 -5.72
N ASN A 78 -9.18 -21.33 -5.38
CA ASN A 78 -7.77 -21.42 -5.00
C ASN A 78 -6.93 -21.46 -6.28
N VAL A 79 -5.92 -20.60 -6.37
CA VAL A 79 -4.82 -20.63 -7.33
C VAL A 79 -3.71 -21.47 -6.70
N ASP A 80 -3.17 -22.47 -7.41
CA ASP A 80 -2.33 -23.49 -6.77
C ASP A 80 -1.04 -22.88 -6.20
N GLU A 81 -0.31 -22.09 -6.98
CA GLU A 81 0.97 -21.51 -6.53
C GLU A 81 1.17 -20.06 -7.02
N ALA A 82 1.42 -19.14 -6.07
CA ALA A 82 1.67 -17.74 -6.36
C ALA A 82 2.97 -17.24 -5.74
N LEU A 83 3.81 -16.62 -6.57
CA LEU A 83 5.11 -16.09 -6.22
C LEU A 83 5.07 -14.56 -6.11
N ILE A 84 5.55 -14.04 -4.99
CA ILE A 84 5.77 -12.61 -4.79
C ILE A 84 7.21 -12.38 -4.36
N ARG A 85 7.97 -11.64 -5.17
CA ARG A 85 9.35 -11.27 -4.84
C ARG A 85 9.60 -9.79 -5.05
N GLY A 86 10.48 -9.19 -4.26
CA GLY A 86 10.70 -7.77 -4.37
C GLY A 86 11.82 -7.23 -3.50
N VAL A 87 11.98 -5.93 -3.60
CA VAL A 87 12.86 -5.13 -2.75
C VAL A 87 12.02 -4.00 -2.17
N GLU A 88 12.05 -3.86 -0.85
CA GLU A 88 11.46 -2.73 -0.17
C GLU A 88 12.50 -1.97 0.62
N GLY A 89 12.26 -0.68 0.78
CA GLY A 89 13.18 0.20 1.47
C GLY A 89 12.48 1.37 2.11
N THR A 90 13.03 1.81 3.23
CA THR A 90 12.72 3.08 3.85
C THR A 90 14.01 3.82 4.13
N VAL A 91 14.05 5.11 3.76
CA VAL A 91 15.09 6.05 4.19
C VAL A 91 14.43 7.25 4.85
N ARG A 92 14.96 7.69 5.99
CA ARG A 92 14.48 8.86 6.71
C ARG A 92 15.63 9.65 7.31
N GLY A 93 15.50 10.96 7.35
CA GLY A 93 16.52 11.85 7.90
C GLY A 93 16.11 13.30 7.79
N SER A 94 17.03 14.19 8.14
CA SER A 94 16.82 15.63 8.00
C SER A 94 17.81 16.23 7.02
N VAL A 95 17.32 17.02 6.06
CA VAL A 95 18.14 17.76 5.10
C VAL A 95 17.73 19.22 5.10
N ALA A 96 18.67 20.13 5.39
CA ALA A 96 18.40 21.58 5.47
C ALA A 96 17.18 21.93 6.38
N GLY A 97 16.97 21.17 7.45
CA GLY A 97 15.85 21.34 8.39
C GLY A 97 14.52 20.76 7.91
N PHE A 98 14.49 20.06 6.77
CA PHE A 98 13.33 19.29 6.32
C PHE A 98 13.46 17.85 6.80
N ASP A 99 12.48 17.40 7.58
CA ASP A 99 12.27 15.98 7.86
C ASP A 99 11.78 15.30 6.59
N THR A 100 12.59 14.37 6.07
CA THR A 100 12.28 13.63 4.85
C THR A 100 12.17 12.15 5.16
N ARG A 101 11.16 11.50 4.61
CA ARG A 101 11.00 10.05 4.62
C ARG A 101 10.58 9.58 3.23
N LEU A 102 11.31 8.62 2.67
CA LEU A 102 10.92 7.88 1.48
C LEU A 102 10.72 6.43 1.89
N THR A 103 9.58 5.86 1.51
CA THR A 103 9.34 4.40 1.52
C THR A 103 9.03 4.00 0.09
N ALA A 104 9.67 2.95 -0.41
CA ALA A 104 9.48 2.45 -1.76
C ALA A 104 9.52 0.92 -1.76
N THR A 105 8.70 0.33 -2.62
CA THR A 105 8.68 -1.12 -2.86
C THR A 105 8.64 -1.33 -4.35
N TRP A 106 9.59 -2.13 -4.83
CA TRP A 106 9.48 -2.77 -6.13
C TRP A 106 9.14 -4.23 -5.88
N MET A 107 8.17 -4.76 -6.61
CA MET A 107 7.77 -6.15 -6.51
C MET A 107 7.39 -6.69 -7.88
N HIS A 108 7.61 -7.98 -8.04
CA HIS A 108 7.11 -8.77 -9.14
C HIS A 108 6.25 -9.88 -8.55
N THR A 109 5.10 -10.08 -9.17
CA THR A 109 4.10 -11.06 -8.75
C THR A 109 3.78 -11.95 -9.91
N GLU A 110 3.66 -13.23 -9.65
CA GLU A 110 3.39 -14.24 -10.67
C GLU A 110 2.48 -15.30 -10.06
N ASP A 111 1.46 -15.69 -10.80
CA ASP A 111 0.75 -16.95 -10.65
C ASP A 111 1.57 -18.00 -11.42
N GLU A 112 2.14 -18.99 -10.72
CA GLU A 112 3.15 -19.89 -11.31
C GLU A 112 2.52 -20.92 -12.28
N ASP A 113 1.20 -21.11 -12.27
CA ASP A 113 0.49 -21.97 -13.22
C ASP A 113 0.27 -21.28 -14.57
N THR A 114 -0.10 -19.99 -14.52
CA THR A 114 -0.49 -19.22 -15.71
C THR A 114 0.63 -18.31 -16.23
N GLY A 115 1.57 -17.93 -15.37
CA GLY A 115 2.59 -16.89 -15.62
C GLY A 115 2.04 -15.46 -15.57
N ASN A 116 0.77 -15.26 -15.20
CA ASN A 116 0.14 -13.95 -15.14
C ASN A 116 0.53 -13.20 -13.86
N GLU A 117 0.46 -11.87 -13.89
CA GLU A 117 0.64 -11.05 -12.69
C GLU A 117 -0.59 -11.14 -11.78
N LEU A 118 -0.34 -11.09 -10.47
CA LEU A 118 -1.43 -11.01 -9.50
C LEU A 118 -2.11 -9.64 -9.56
N GLY A 119 -3.44 -9.63 -9.69
CA GLY A 119 -4.22 -8.39 -9.78
C GLY A 119 -4.04 -7.43 -8.59
N ARG A 120 -4.22 -6.14 -8.85
CA ARG A 120 -4.24 -4.99 -7.91
C ARG A 120 -2.96 -4.80 -7.10
N ARG A 121 -1.83 -5.30 -7.61
CA ARG A 121 -0.51 -5.19 -6.97
C ARG A 121 0.44 -4.45 -7.91
N PRO A 122 0.62 -3.13 -7.75
CA PRO A 122 1.53 -2.39 -8.62
C PRO A 122 2.97 -2.86 -8.45
N SER A 123 3.65 -3.03 -9.59
CA SER A 123 5.05 -3.46 -9.65
C SER A 123 6.01 -2.49 -8.94
N PHE A 124 5.62 -1.22 -8.85
CA PHE A 124 6.32 -0.22 -8.06
C PHE A 124 5.34 0.68 -7.31
N LYS A 125 5.61 0.92 -6.02
CA LYS A 125 4.91 1.93 -5.23
C LYS A 125 5.89 2.70 -4.36
N SER A 126 5.61 3.99 -4.16
CA SER A 126 6.42 4.80 -3.26
C SER A 126 5.60 5.87 -2.55
N THR A 127 6.13 6.31 -1.42
CA THR A 127 5.63 7.46 -0.68
C THR A 127 6.82 8.29 -0.21
N LEU A 128 6.90 9.52 -0.70
CA LEU A 128 7.82 10.54 -0.22
C LEU A 128 7.07 11.51 0.67
N SER A 129 7.52 11.71 1.90
CA SER A 129 6.98 12.70 2.83
C SER A 129 8.08 13.67 3.23
N VAL A 130 7.80 14.96 3.08
CA VAL A 130 8.70 16.05 3.45
C VAL A 130 7.96 17.02 4.35
N ARG A 131 8.55 17.36 5.49
CA ARG A 131 7.95 18.28 6.45
C ARG A 131 8.99 19.20 7.06
N ARG A 132 8.61 20.44 7.37
CA ARG A 132 9.46 21.37 8.08
C ARG A 132 8.65 22.26 9.02
N THR A 133 9.25 22.57 10.16
CA THR A 133 8.72 23.51 11.14
C THR A 133 9.49 24.83 11.08
N PHE A 134 8.75 25.93 10.95
CA PHE A 134 9.19 27.31 10.92
C PHE A 134 8.57 28.06 12.10
N GLY A 135 9.23 28.01 13.27
CA GLY A 135 8.71 28.63 14.49
C GLY A 135 7.37 28.03 14.91
N ARG A 136 6.27 28.76 14.69
CA ARG A 136 4.90 28.32 15.00
C ARG A 136 4.22 27.55 13.87
N ALA A 137 4.75 27.64 12.65
CA ALA A 137 4.18 26.97 11.48
C ALA A 137 4.87 25.62 11.24
N THR A 138 4.12 24.61 10.81
CA THR A 138 4.66 23.38 10.24
C THR A 138 4.01 23.17 8.89
N LEU A 139 4.81 22.98 7.85
CA LEU A 139 4.35 22.66 6.49
C LEU A 139 4.83 21.27 6.13
N GLY A 140 4.00 20.51 5.43
CA GLY A 140 4.37 19.20 4.93
C GLY A 140 3.70 18.86 3.62
N THR A 141 4.36 18.00 2.85
CA THR A 141 3.84 17.40 1.62
C THR A 141 4.08 15.91 1.64
N SER A 142 3.15 15.14 1.06
CA SER A 142 3.30 13.73 0.81
C SER A 142 2.99 13.44 -0.66
N ILE A 143 3.90 12.75 -1.35
CA ILE A 143 3.76 12.33 -2.73
C ILE A 143 3.61 10.82 -2.73
N HIS A 144 2.51 10.33 -3.26
CA HIS A 144 2.18 8.92 -3.37
C HIS A 144 2.21 8.52 -4.84
N TYR A 145 3.02 7.51 -5.16
CA TYR A 145 3.08 6.94 -6.50
C TYR A 145 2.67 5.47 -6.45
N GLY A 146 1.77 5.08 -7.35
CA GLY A 146 1.47 3.68 -7.66
C GLY A 146 1.69 3.46 -9.15
N GLY A 147 2.48 2.45 -9.50
CA GLY A 147 2.72 2.06 -10.88
C GLY A 147 1.52 1.38 -11.52
N GLU A 148 1.69 1.04 -12.79
CA GLU A 148 0.75 0.23 -13.56
C GLU A 148 0.52 -1.13 -12.88
N ARG A 149 -0.67 -1.68 -13.06
CA ARG A 149 -1.08 -2.98 -12.51
C ARG A 149 -2.30 -3.50 -13.23
N TYR A 150 -2.46 -4.82 -13.27
CA TYR A 150 -3.71 -5.42 -13.73
C TYR A 150 -4.80 -5.37 -12.64
N ASP A 151 -6.08 -5.33 -13.02
CA ASP A 151 -7.18 -5.37 -12.04
C ASP A 151 -7.42 -6.79 -11.48
N SER A 152 -7.11 -7.83 -12.25
CA SER A 152 -7.35 -9.22 -11.89
C SER A 152 -6.25 -10.16 -12.41
N THR A 153 -6.29 -11.42 -11.97
CA THR A 153 -5.40 -12.50 -12.40
C THR A 153 -5.56 -12.86 -13.89
N ALA A 154 -6.66 -12.44 -14.53
CA ALA A 154 -6.86 -12.60 -15.97
C ALA A 154 -5.97 -11.67 -16.82
N ASN A 155 -5.42 -10.61 -16.23
CA ASN A 155 -4.53 -9.65 -16.89
C ASN A 155 -5.13 -9.00 -18.17
N THR A 156 -6.46 -8.85 -18.22
CA THR A 156 -7.18 -8.27 -19.38
C THR A 156 -7.42 -6.77 -19.26
N THR A 157 -7.44 -6.23 -18.04
CA THR A 157 -7.61 -4.81 -17.75
C THR A 157 -6.40 -4.30 -16.99
N GLU A 158 -5.63 -3.40 -17.61
CA GLU A 158 -4.52 -2.70 -16.98
C GLU A 158 -5.00 -1.34 -16.44
N LEU A 159 -4.60 -1.01 -15.22
CA LEU A 159 -4.86 0.26 -14.56
C LEU A 159 -3.60 1.12 -14.65
N ASP A 160 -3.76 2.35 -15.11
CA ASP A 160 -2.67 3.30 -15.24
C ASP A 160 -1.95 3.58 -13.90
N ALA A 161 -0.68 3.95 -14.02
CA ALA A 161 0.06 4.54 -12.92
C ALA A 161 -0.56 5.88 -12.50
N TYR A 162 -0.44 6.24 -11.22
CA TYR A 162 -0.97 7.49 -10.69
C TYR A 162 0.03 8.15 -9.73
N THR A 163 -0.08 9.48 -9.63
CA THR A 163 0.64 10.27 -8.62
C THR A 163 -0.31 11.20 -7.88
N VAL A 164 -0.42 11.01 -6.56
CA VAL A 164 -1.25 11.84 -5.70
C VAL A 164 -0.37 12.67 -4.78
N VAL A 165 -0.63 13.97 -4.71
CA VAL A 165 0.10 14.90 -3.85
C VAL A 165 -0.82 15.48 -2.79
N ASP A 166 -0.41 15.34 -1.54
CA ASP A 166 -1.12 15.88 -0.38
C ASP A 166 -0.32 17.00 0.27
N LEU A 167 -1.00 18.04 0.72
CA LEU A 167 -0.41 19.15 1.48
C LEU A 167 -0.98 19.21 2.89
N THR A 168 -0.12 19.55 3.84
CA THR A 168 -0.49 19.78 5.24
C THR A 168 0.13 21.07 5.75
N ALA A 169 -0.63 21.79 6.57
CA ALA A 169 -0.17 22.94 7.29
C ALA A 169 -0.67 22.85 8.74
N ALA A 170 0.15 23.29 9.68
CA ALA A 170 -0.25 23.47 11.08
C ALA A 170 0.30 24.79 11.59
N TRP A 171 -0.50 25.51 12.37
CA TRP A 171 -0.13 26.75 13.03
C TRP A 171 -0.44 26.65 14.51
N ARG A 172 0.61 26.71 15.33
CA ARG A 172 0.50 26.75 16.78
C ARG A 172 0.14 28.17 17.21
N ILE A 173 -1.11 28.37 17.63
CA ILE A 173 -1.63 29.66 18.06
C ILE A 173 -0.96 30.05 19.38
N ASP A 174 -1.00 29.12 20.35
CA ASP A 174 -0.33 29.19 21.66
C ASP A 174 0.08 27.77 22.13
N GLU A 175 0.36 27.57 23.42
CA GLU A 175 0.78 26.27 23.96
C GLU A 175 -0.33 25.21 23.93
N ALA A 176 -1.59 25.62 23.96
CA ALA A 176 -2.73 24.72 24.02
C ALA A 176 -3.45 24.57 22.67
N TRP A 177 -3.41 25.59 21.81
CA TRP A 177 -4.21 25.64 20.59
C TRP A 177 -3.36 25.47 19.32
N THR A 178 -3.78 24.55 18.45
CA THR A 178 -3.20 24.37 17.12
C THR A 178 -4.29 24.33 16.05
N LEU A 179 -4.16 25.16 15.03
CA LEU A 179 -4.95 25.11 13.80
C LEU A 179 -4.24 24.22 12.78
N ARG A 180 -4.96 23.34 12.10
CA ARG A 180 -4.42 22.45 11.07
C ARG A 180 -5.26 22.55 9.80
N GLY A 181 -4.59 22.48 8.66
CA GLY A 181 -5.18 22.37 7.35
C GLY A 181 -4.57 21.20 6.59
N ARG A 182 -5.37 20.49 5.82
CA ARG A 182 -4.93 19.45 4.88
C ARG A 182 -5.65 19.63 3.56
N VAL A 183 -4.93 19.49 2.46
CA VAL A 183 -5.49 19.30 1.12
C VAL A 183 -5.03 17.93 0.63
N THR A 184 -5.96 17.02 0.34
CA THR A 184 -5.66 15.73 -0.29
C THR A 184 -5.86 15.83 -1.79
N ASN A 185 -5.05 15.09 -2.55
CA ASN A 185 -5.12 15.08 -4.01
C ASN A 185 -5.12 16.51 -4.59
N LEU A 186 -4.05 17.26 -4.29
CA LEU A 186 -3.87 18.67 -4.63
C LEU A 186 -4.17 18.98 -6.09
N PHE A 187 -3.75 18.08 -6.98
CA PHE A 187 -3.87 18.25 -8.42
C PHE A 187 -5.17 17.67 -9.02
N ASP A 188 -6.07 17.13 -8.20
CA ASP A 188 -7.32 16.52 -8.66
C ASP A 188 -7.09 15.35 -9.62
N GLU A 189 -6.11 14.50 -9.31
CA GLU A 189 -5.81 13.31 -10.08
C GLU A 189 -7.03 12.37 -10.08
N ASP A 190 -7.52 12.03 -11.27
CA ASP A 190 -8.51 10.99 -11.46
C ASP A 190 -7.80 9.64 -11.54
N TYR A 191 -7.90 8.84 -10.49
CA TYR A 191 -7.27 7.52 -10.44
C TYR A 191 -8.17 6.48 -9.80
N GLN A 192 -7.91 5.22 -10.13
CA GLN A 192 -8.66 4.08 -9.64
C GLN A 192 -7.70 3.03 -9.10
N THR A 193 -7.98 2.41 -7.95
CA THR A 193 -7.14 1.30 -7.41
C THR A 193 -7.63 -0.08 -7.82
N ALA A 194 -8.87 -0.14 -8.27
CA ALA A 194 -9.55 -1.28 -8.86
C ALA A 194 -10.37 -0.75 -10.02
N ASP A 195 -10.56 -1.54 -11.07
CA ASP A 195 -11.35 -1.13 -12.23
C ASP A 195 -12.76 -0.70 -11.79
N THR A 196 -13.26 0.36 -12.40
CA THR A 196 -14.55 1.03 -12.08
C THR A 196 -14.66 1.66 -10.69
N TYR A 197 -13.61 1.59 -9.86
CA TYR A 197 -13.59 2.16 -8.51
C TYR A 197 -12.74 3.43 -8.46
N ASN A 198 -13.37 4.56 -8.77
CA ASN A 198 -12.74 5.88 -8.70
C ASN A 198 -12.43 6.26 -7.25
N MET A 199 -11.20 6.69 -7.04
CA MET A 199 -10.78 7.25 -5.76
C MET A 199 -11.29 8.68 -5.60
N PRO A 200 -11.45 9.18 -4.35
CA PRO A 200 -11.87 10.55 -4.11
C PRO A 200 -10.94 11.58 -4.78
N GLY A 201 -11.54 12.58 -5.43
CA GLY A 201 -10.85 13.75 -5.95
C GLY A 201 -10.32 14.67 -4.84
N ARG A 202 -10.00 15.92 -5.19
CA ARG A 202 -9.44 16.89 -4.24
C ARG A 202 -10.39 17.16 -3.07
N ALA A 203 -9.85 17.11 -1.86
CA ALA A 203 -10.58 17.49 -0.65
C ALA A 203 -9.74 18.38 0.26
N ALA A 204 -10.41 19.27 1.01
CA ALA A 204 -9.78 20.14 1.99
C ALA A 204 -10.41 19.95 3.37
N LEU A 205 -9.57 19.83 4.40
CA LEU A 205 -9.97 19.69 5.79
C LEU A 205 -9.28 20.74 6.65
N VAL A 206 -10.04 21.35 7.54
CA VAL A 206 -9.53 22.25 8.58
C VAL A 206 -9.92 21.68 9.94
N SER A 207 -8.98 21.65 10.89
CA SER A 207 -9.25 21.23 12.26
C SER A 207 -8.55 22.12 13.27
N VAL A 208 -9.16 22.25 14.44
CA VAL A 208 -8.59 22.94 15.60
C VAL A 208 -8.42 21.93 16.71
N THR A 209 -7.25 21.87 17.32
CA THR A 209 -6.95 20.98 18.44
C THR A 209 -6.62 21.82 19.67
N TRP A 210 -7.24 21.47 20.79
CA TRP A 210 -6.92 21.99 22.12
C TRP A 210 -6.29 20.89 22.98
N GLN A 211 -5.10 21.16 23.53
CA GLN A 211 -4.35 20.28 24.42
C GLN A 211 -3.76 21.13 25.55
N PRO A 212 -4.46 21.31 26.68
CA PRO A 212 -3.91 22.06 27.81
C PRO A 212 -2.72 21.31 28.40
N GLY A 213 -1.68 22.03 28.80
CA GLY A 213 -0.59 21.47 29.60
C GLY A 213 -1.11 20.93 30.93
N SER A 214 -0.57 19.78 31.36
CA SER A 214 -0.77 19.23 32.70
C SER A 214 -0.14 20.09 33.77
#